data_AF-A0A2M7QT87-F1
#
_entry.id   AF-A0A2M7QT87-F1
#
_cell.length_a   1.000
_cell.length_b   1.000
_cell.length_c   1.000
_cell.angle_alpha   90.00
_cell.angle_beta   90.00
_cell.angle_gamma   90.00
#
_symmetry.space_group_name_H-M   'P 1'
#
loop_
_entity.id
_entity.type
_entity.pdbx_description
1 polymer ?
#
loop_
_entity_poly.entity_id
_entity_poly.type
_entity_poly.pdbx_seq_one_letter_code
_entity_poly.pdbx_strand_id
1 'polypeptide(L)' 'MALRNPPDLALIDVMMPGMNGFELCRLMKTNPRLAHVPVVIITSLA' A
#
# COMPACT_ATOMS: atom_id res chain seq x y z
N MET A 1 -7.26 1.42 -11.34
CA MET A 1 -7.76 0.02 -11.26
C MET A 1 -8.08 -0.39 -9.82
N ALA A 2 -7.16 -0.24 -8.85
CA ALA A 2 -7.40 -0.57 -7.42
C ALA A 2 -8.55 0.22 -6.74
N LEU A 3 -8.88 1.42 -7.23
CA LEU A 3 -10.02 2.18 -6.71
C LEU A 3 -11.38 1.79 -7.30
N ARG A 4 -11.46 0.83 -8.22
CA ARG A 4 -12.75 0.31 -8.69
C ARG A 4 -13.04 -1.08 -8.13
N ASN A 5 -11.99 -1.82 -7.82
CA ASN A 5 -12.06 -3.10 -7.13
C ASN A 5 -10.95 -3.13 -6.07
N PRO A 6 -11.27 -2.86 -4.79
CA PRO A 6 -10.31 -2.95 -3.70
C PRO A 6 -9.69 -4.36 -3.65
N PRO A 7 -8.37 -4.50 -3.49
CA PRO A 7 -7.75 -5.80 -3.31
C PRO A 7 -8.00 -6.32 -1.89
N ASP A 8 -8.01 -7.64 -1.73
CA ASP A 8 -8.11 -8.27 -0.41
C ASP A 8 -6.81 -8.17 0.41
N LEU A 9 -5.69 -7.89 -0.25
CA LEU A 9 -4.36 -7.72 0.34
C LEU A 9 -3.49 -6.83 -0.55
N ALA A 10 -2.71 -5.94 0.07
CA ALA A 10 -1.70 -5.14 -0.62
C ALA A 10 -0.29 -5.53 -0.19
N LEU A 11 0.55 -5.91 -1.15
CA LEU A 11 1.98 -6.10 -0.97
C LEU A 11 2.69 -4.85 -1.47
N ILE A 12 3.42 -4.16 -0.59
CA ILE A 12 4.04 -2.86 -0.92
C ILE A 12 5.55 -2.93 -0.63
N ASP A 13 6.36 -2.52 -1.59
CA ASP A 13 7.79 -2.30 -1.37
C ASP A 13 8.03 -0.97 -0.64
N VAL A 14 8.91 -0.96 0.37
CA VAL A 14 9.34 0.28 1.04
C VAL A 14 10.19 1.13 0.09
N MET A 15 11.11 0.48 -0.63
CA MET A 15 12.17 1.15 -1.37
C MET A 15 11.75 1.37 -2.82
N MET A 16 10.82 2.30 -3.03
CA MET A 16 10.37 2.69 -4.37
C MET A 16 10.94 4.07 -4.77
N PRO A 17 11.36 4.25 -6.04
CA PRO A 17 11.74 5.57 -6.53
C PRO A 17 10.51 6.48 -6.63
N GLY A 18 10.59 7.67 -6.02
CA GLY A 18 9.58 8.73 -6.11
C GLY A 18 8.59 8.79 -4.93
N MET A 19 8.07 7.66 -4.45
CA MET A 19 7.14 7.61 -3.30
C MET A 19 7.54 6.49 -2.35
N ASN A 20 7.53 6.76 -1.05
CA ASN A 20 7.84 5.75 -0.05
C ASN A 20 6.64 4.79 0.14
N GLY A 21 6.88 3.48 0.22
CA GLY A 21 5.83 2.48 0.51
C GLY A 21 5.00 2.77 1.78
N PHE A 22 5.60 3.43 2.77
CA PHE A 22 4.88 3.89 3.97
C PHE A 22 3.89 5.03 3.67
N GLU A 23 4.23 5.96 2.77
CA GLU A 23 3.33 7.04 2.37
C GLU A 23 2.14 6.47 1.58
N LEU A 24 2.39 5.51 0.69
CA LEU A 24 1.33 4.80 0.00
C LEU A 24 0.41 4.06 0.98
N CYS A 25 0.98 3.35 1.96
CA CYS A 25 0.20 2.71 3.03
C CYS A 25 -0.69 3.72 3.75
N ARG A 26 -0.14 4.89 4.12
CA ARG A 26 -0.90 5.95 4.77
C ARG A 26 -2.04 6.46 3.89
N LEU A 27 -1.79 6.70 2.60
CA LEU A 27 -2.82 7.12 1.63
C LEU A 27 -3.91 6.06 1.44
N MET A 28 -3.56 4.77 1.48
CA MET A 28 -4.54 3.69 1.46
C MET A 28 -5.40 3.69 2.72
N LYS A 29 -4.81 3.95 3.90
CA LYS A 29 -5.53 4.00 5.16
C LYS A 29 -6.42 5.23 5.33
N THR A 30 -6.11 6.36 4.69
CA THR A 30 -7.00 7.53 4.70
C THR A 30 -8.18 7.42 3.74
N ASN A 31 -8.13 6.48 2.78
CA ASN A 31 -9.24 6.23 1.87
C ASN A 31 -10.24 5.23 2.48
N PRO A 32 -11.50 5.60 2.76
CA PRO A 32 -12.48 4.70 3.39
C PRO A 32 -12.67 3.37 2.64
N ARG A 33 -12.49 3.38 1.31
CA ARG A 33 -12.62 2.19 0.48
C ARG A 33 -11.41 1.26 0.49
N LEU A 34 -10.28 1.69 1.03
CA LEU A 34 -9.05 0.91 1.13
C LEU A 34 -8.57 0.74 2.57
N ALA A 35 -9.17 1.45 3.54
CA ALA A 35 -8.75 1.44 4.94
C ALA A 35 -8.78 0.04 5.57
N HIS A 36 -9.73 -0.80 5.16
CA HIS A 36 -9.89 -2.17 5.61
C HIS A 36 -8.90 -3.16 4.97
N VAL A 37 -8.25 -2.78 3.87
CA VAL A 37 -7.33 -3.67 3.14
C VAL A 37 -6.06 -3.88 3.99
N PRO A 38 -5.71 -5.12 4.36
CA PRO A 38 -4.46 -5.40 5.03
C PRO A 38 -3.27 -5.08 4.13
N VAL A 39 -2.20 -4.54 4.71
CA VAL A 39 -0.98 -4.15 4.00
C VAL A 39 0.19 -4.95 4.56
N VAL A 40 0.87 -5.68 3.71
CA VAL A 40 2.14 -6.36 4.02
C VAL A 40 3.25 -5.58 3.34
N ILE A 41 4.12 -5.00 4.16
CA ILE A 41 5.29 -4.28 3.67
C ILE A 41 6.41 -5.29 3.48
N ILE A 42 6.97 -5.28 2.28
CA ILE A 42 8.14 -6.06 1.90
C ILE A 42 9.26 -5.06 1.65
N THR A 43 10.46 -5.33 2.14
CA THR A 43 11.64 -4.56 1.76
C THR A 43 12.76 -5.56 1.49
N SER A 44 13.57 -5.29 0.48
CA SER A 44 14.85 -5.99 0.36
C SER A 44 15.77 -5.49 1.47
N LEU A 45 16.33 -6.41 2.26
CA LEU A 45 17.55 -6.14 3.03
C LEU A 45 18.71 -6.36 2.05
N ALA A 46 19.41 -5.28 1.69
CA ALA A 46 20.65 -5.37 0.93
C ALA A 46 21.81 -5.74 1.87
#